data_AF-A0A6F9WSY3-F1
#
_entry.id   AF-A0A6F9WSY3-F1
#
_cell.length_a   1.000
_cell.length_b   1.000
_cell.length_c   1.000
_cell.angle_alpha   90.00
_cell.angle_beta   90.00
_cell.angle_gamma   90.00
#
_symmetry.space_group_name_H-M   'P 1'
#
loop_
_entity.id
_entity.type
_entity.pdbx_description
1 polymer ?
#
loop_
_entity_poly.entity_id
_entity_poly.type
_entity_poly.pdbx_seq_one_letter_code
_entity_poly.pdbx_strand_id
1 'polypeptide(L)' 'MAPGPVWTPLIPATFPKEKVERFGSDVPLGRAGQPAEIVHSYVFLASEGASYMTGQVLHPNGGTIVGG' A
#
# COMPACT_ATOMS: atom_id res chain seq x y z
N MET A 1 -4.08 8.82 0.18
CA MET A 1 -3.76 7.38 0.02
C MET A 1 -2.25 7.20 0.12
N ALA A 2 -1.78 6.37 1.05
CA ALA A 2 -0.35 6.13 1.27
C ALA A 2 -0.08 4.61 1.42
N PRO A 3 0.01 3.87 0.30
CA PRO A 3 0.34 2.45 0.33
C PRO A 3 1.78 2.22 0.77
N GLY A 4 2.02 1.05 1.40
CA GLY A 4 3.36 0.54 1.67
C GLY A 4 3.97 -0.15 0.43
N PRO A 5 4.81 -1.19 0.61
CA PRO A 5 5.35 -1.95 -0.51
C PRO A 5 4.23 -2.75 -1.20
N VAL A 6 3.91 -2.35 -2.43
CA VAL A 6 2.90 -3.01 -3.28
C VAL A 6 3.55 -3.56 -4.53
N TRP A 7 3.28 -4.84 -4.82
CA TRP A 7 3.84 -5.52 -5.98
C TRP A 7 3.19 -5.01 -7.27
N THR A 8 3.97 -4.27 -8.07
CA THR A 8 3.54 -3.71 -9.36
C THR A 8 4.65 -3.88 -10.39
N PRO A 9 4.37 -3.73 -11.70
CA PRO A 9 5.41 -3.75 -12.73
C PRO A 9 6.54 -2.73 -12.52
N LEU A 10 6.29 -1.67 -11.75
CA LEU A 10 7.31 -0.66 -11.42
C LEU A 10 8.46 -1.23 -10.60
N ILE A 11 8.21 -2.22 -9.74
CA ILE A 11 9.21 -2.78 -8.81
C ILE A 11 10.37 -3.45 -9.58
N PRO A 12 10.15 -4.43 -10.47
CA PRO A 12 11.24 -5.01 -11.26
C PRO A 12 11.80 -4.04 -12.32
N ALA A 13 11.05 -3.01 -12.72
CA ALA A 13 11.53 -2.01 -13.68
C ALA A 13 12.50 -0.98 -13.08
N THR A 14 12.48 -0.78 -11.75
CA THR A 14 13.23 0.29 -11.08
C THR A 14 14.23 -0.18 -10.05
N PHE A 15 14.10 -1.40 -9.53
CA PHE A 15 15.01 -1.94 -8.51
C PHE A 15 15.90 -3.07 -9.04
N PRO A 16 17.13 -3.20 -8.50
CA PRO A 16 18.00 -4.34 -8.80
C PRO A 16 17.40 -5.64 -8.27
N LYS A 17 17.77 -6.77 -8.87
CA LYS A 17 17.17 -8.09 -8.61
C LYS A 17 17.17 -8.45 -7.12
N GLU A 18 18.26 -8.18 -6.42
CA GLU A 18 18.42 -8.52 -5.01
C GLU A 18 17.41 -7.78 -4.12
N LYS A 19 17.03 -6.56 -4.50
CA LYS A 19 16.00 -5.78 -3.80
C LYS A 19 14.60 -6.23 -4.18
N VAL A 20 14.39 -6.61 -5.43
CA VAL A 20 13.11 -7.15 -5.93
C VAL A 20 12.74 -8.44 -5.19
N GLU A 21 13.71 -9.34 -4.97
CA GLU A 21 13.51 -10.61 -4.26
C GLU A 21 13.06 -10.45 -2.80
N ARG A 22 13.46 -9.36 -2.14
CA ARG A 22 13.15 -9.08 -0.73
C ARG A 22 12.08 -8.01 -0.55
N PHE A 23 11.45 -7.57 -1.64
CA PHE A 23 10.56 -6.41 -1.59
C PHE A 23 9.35 -6.67 -0.68
N GLY A 24 9.20 -5.83 0.35
CA GLY A 24 8.11 -5.91 1.32
C GLY A 24 8.31 -6.94 2.43
N SER A 25 9.47 -7.60 2.54
CA SER A 25 9.75 -8.46 3.70
C SER A 25 9.99 -7.67 5.00
N ASP A 26 10.17 -6.36 4.89
CA ASP A 26 10.54 -5.42 5.96
C ASP A 26 9.34 -4.81 6.69
N VAL A 27 8.13 -4.93 6.15
CA VAL A 27 6.90 -4.51 6.86
C VAL A 27 6.43 -5.61 7.83
N PRO A 28 5.64 -5.28 8.87
CA PRO A 28 5.21 -6.26 9.87
C PRO A 28 4.48 -7.50 9.32
N LEU A 29 3.74 -7.39 8.22
CA LEU A 29 3.13 -8.54 7.54
C LEU A 29 4.13 -9.43 6.78
N GLY A 30 5.40 -9.04 6.67
CA GLY A 30 6.49 -9.82 6.08
C GLY A 30 6.36 -10.08 4.58
N ARG A 31 5.46 -9.36 3.89
CA ARG A 31 5.24 -9.48 2.44
C ARG A 31 4.79 -8.16 1.82
N ALA A 32 5.07 -8.01 0.51
CA ALA A 32 4.41 -6.97 -0.28
C ALA A 32 2.90 -7.22 -0.37
N GLY A 33 2.13 -6.13 -0.41
CA GLY A 33 0.72 -6.15 -0.76
C GLY A 33 0.52 -6.33 -2.27
N GLN A 34 -0.65 -6.82 -2.66
CA GLN A 34 -1.08 -6.88 -4.06
C GLN A 34 -1.95 -5.67 -4.42
N PRO A 35 -1.99 -5.23 -5.68
CA PRO A 35 -2.82 -4.09 -6.10
C PRO A 35 -4.31 -4.25 -5.72
N ALA A 36 -4.82 -5.48 -5.76
CA ALA A 36 -6.19 -5.81 -5.37
C ALA A 36 -6.48 -5.57 -3.86
N GLU A 37 -5.46 -5.61 -3.01
CA GLU A 37 -5.59 -5.30 -1.58
C GLU A 37 -5.70 -3.79 -1.33
N ILE A 38 -5.24 -2.96 -2.27
CA ILE A 38 -5.21 -1.49 -2.15
C ILE A 38 -6.42 -0.83 -2.81
N VAL A 39 -6.91 -1.40 -3.93
CA VAL A 39 -8.01 -0.81 -4.72
C VAL A 39 -9.26 -0.53 -3.90
N HIS A 40 -9.55 -1.38 -2.91
CA HIS A 40 -10.70 -1.21 -2.03
C HIS A 40 -10.66 0.08 -1.21
N SER A 41 -9.47 0.54 -0.78
CA SER A 41 -9.33 1.82 -0.08
C SER A 41 -9.65 3.01 -0.98
N TYR A 42 -9.29 2.94 -2.27
CA TYR A 42 -9.67 3.96 -3.24
C TYR A 42 -11.18 3.96 -3.49
N VAL A 43 -11.78 2.78 -3.68
CA VAL A 43 -13.23 2.63 -3.88
C VAL A 43 -14.00 3.19 -2.69
N PHE A 44 -13.56 2.89 -1.46
CA PHE A 44 -14.18 3.44 -0.26
C PHE A 44 -14.14 4.97 -0.24
N LEU A 45 -12.96 5.58 -0.46
CA LEU A 45 -12.82 7.05 -0.48
C LEU A 45 -13.60 7.72 -1.60
N ALA A 46 -13.85 7.02 -2.71
CA ALA A 46 -14.67 7.51 -3.82
C ALA A 46 -16.17 7.26 -3.63
N SER A 47 -16.57 6.50 -2.61
CA SER A 47 -17.96 6.13 -2.34
C SER A 47 -18.66 7.09 -1.38
N GLU A 48 -20.00 7.05 -1.37
CA GLU A 48 -20.83 7.75 -0.36
C GLU A 48 -20.51 7.35 1.09
N GLY A 49 -19.90 6.17 1.29
CA GLY A 49 -19.44 5.72 2.61
C GLY A 49 -18.35 6.61 3.22
N ALA A 50 -17.68 7.43 2.42
CA ALA A 50 -16.67 8.40 2.86
C ALA A 50 -17.21 9.85 2.85
N SER A 51 -18.53 10.06 2.77
CA SER A 51 -19.16 11.39 2.64
C SER A 51 -18.77 12.42 3.71
N TYR A 52 -18.32 11.98 4.89
CA TYR A 52 -17.84 12.85 5.98
C TYR A 52 -16.33 12.75 6.23
N MET A 53 -15.57 12.17 5.30
CA MET A 53 -14.11 12.03 5.40
C MET A 53 -13.42 12.93 4.39
N THR A 54 -12.83 14.02 4.88
CA THR A 54 -12.00 14.94 4.08
C THR A 54 -10.66 15.20 4.75
N GLY A 55 -9.61 15.39 3.96
CA GLY A 55 -8.23 15.59 4.44
C GLY A 55 -7.57 14.37 5.09
N GLN A 56 -8.25 13.21 5.13
CA GLN A 56 -7.74 12.00 5.77
C GLN A 56 -6.80 11.21 4.85
N VAL A 57 -5.88 10.44 5.44
CA VAL A 57 -4.98 9.54 4.72
C VAL A 57 -5.20 8.10 5.18
N LEU A 58 -5.52 7.20 4.25
CA LEU A 58 -5.53 5.76 4.52
C LEU A 58 -4.16 5.14 4.19
N HIS A 59 -3.70 4.26 5.09
CA HIS A 59 -2.37 3.63 5.06
C HIS A 59 -2.43 2.10 4.94
N PRO A 60 -2.85 1.54 3.78
CA PRO A 60 -2.74 0.10 3.54
C PRO A 60 -1.26 -0.27 3.26
N ASN A 61 -0.48 -0.46 4.33
CA ASN A 61 0.99 -0.51 4.26
C ASN A 61 1.65 -1.73 4.91
N GLY A 62 0.88 -2.77 5.21
CA GLY A 62 1.43 -3.99 5.83
C GLY A 62 1.76 -3.85 7.32
N GLY A 63 1.23 -2.82 7.99
CA GLY A 63 1.27 -2.67 9.44
C GLY A 63 2.33 -1.69 9.96
N THR A 64 3.03 -0.99 9.08
CA THR A 64 4.01 0.03 9.48
C THR A 64 3.31 1.18 10.21
N ILE A 65 3.68 1.42 11.47
CA ILE A 65 3.14 2.50 12.29
C ILE A 65 3.76 3.83 11.87
N VAL A 66 2.91 4.82 11.55
CA VAL A 66 3.33 6.14 11.04
C VAL A 66 2.87 7.32 11.90
N GLY A 67 2.29 7.05 13.08
CA GLY A 67 1.76 8.09 13.96
C GLY A 67 0.59 8.88 13.36
N GLY A 68 -0.18 8.24 12.48
CA GLY A 68 -1.39 8.80 11.88
C GLY A 68 -2.58 8.83 12.81
#